data_AF-A0AAW4BJZ3-F1
#
_entry.id   AF-A0AAW4BJZ3-F1
#
_cell.length_a   1.000
_cell.length_b   1.000
_cell.length_c   1.000
_cell.angle_alpha   90.00
_cell.angle_beta   90.00
_cell.angle_gamma   90.00
#
_symmetry.space_group_name_H-M   'P 1'
#
loop_
_entity.id
_entity.type
_entity.pdbx_description
1 polymer ?
#
loop_
_entity_poly.entity_id
_entity_poly.type
_entity_poly.pdbx_seq_one_letter_code
_entity_poly.pdbx_strand_id
1 'polypeptide(L)'
;LVRKQQLHYGLPVYGHFVVTDVSNRGFAKAIDGHVLTGIESDIGSTLPMINVDQAIDAAKGKLQGITATSVQDAQTELMIWVDDQQTAYLVYKVDFLSRNGMTPSRPISLVDAKSGQILDEWEGLTFIEAEGPGGNQKSGRYYFGANTKYGGFQVSKDCRMDSANVVTLNMNNQEYGGWVHQFDCHVNNHRAV
;
A
#
# COMPACT_ATOMS: atom_id res chain seq x y z
N LEU A 1 6.24 6.81 -23.92
CA LEU A 1 6.71 6.81 -22.51
C LEU A 1 7.32 5.47 -22.12
N VAL A 2 8.57 5.50 -21.66
CA VAL A 2 9.32 4.36 -21.12
C VAL A 2 9.84 4.75 -19.74
N ARG A 3 9.59 3.92 -18.73
CA ARG A 3 10.10 4.09 -17.36
C ARG A 3 11.24 3.11 -17.14
N LYS A 4 12.40 3.61 -16.70
CA LYS A 4 13.56 2.81 -16.32
C LYS A 4 13.79 2.91 -14.83
N GLN A 5 13.91 1.76 -14.18
CA GLN A 5 14.29 1.62 -12.76
C GLN A 5 15.81 1.75 -12.65
N GLN A 6 16.28 2.58 -11.72
CA GLN A 6 17.71 2.61 -11.39
C GLN A 6 18.10 1.31 -10.67
N LEU A 7 19.25 0.74 -11.04
CA LEU A 7 19.85 -0.41 -10.37
C LEU A 7 21.22 -0.03 -9.78
N HIS A 8 21.55 -0.58 -8.62
CA HIS A 8 22.88 -0.53 -8.01
C HIS A 8 23.37 -1.97 -7.81
N TYR A 9 24.43 -2.38 -8.53
CA TYR A 9 24.88 -3.78 -8.61
C TYR A 9 23.75 -4.79 -8.87
N GLY A 10 22.78 -4.43 -9.70
CA GLY A 10 21.63 -5.28 -10.05
C GLY A 10 20.45 -5.20 -9.09
N LEU A 11 20.59 -4.52 -7.94
CA LEU A 11 19.50 -4.29 -7.00
C LEU A 11 18.72 -3.01 -7.36
N PRO A 12 17.38 -3.04 -7.34
CA PRO A 12 16.58 -1.84 -7.59
C PRO A 12 16.80 -0.78 -6.51
N VAL A 13 16.75 0.48 -6.90
CA VAL A 13 16.78 1.63 -5.97
C VAL A 13 15.36 2.14 -5.79
N TYR A 14 14.80 1.98 -4.58
CA TYR A 14 13.43 2.33 -4.25
C TYR A 14 13.13 3.79 -4.58
N GLY A 15 12.01 4.07 -5.27
CA GLY A 15 11.59 5.45 -5.57
C GLY A 15 12.38 6.15 -6.70
N HIS A 16 13.50 5.59 -7.16
CA HIS A 16 14.36 6.23 -8.17
C HIS A 16 14.15 5.67 -9.58
N PHE A 17 13.58 6.50 -10.45
CA PHE A 17 13.25 6.14 -11.83
C PHE A 17 13.58 7.28 -12.78
N VAL A 18 13.90 6.90 -14.01
CA VAL A 18 14.00 7.84 -15.13
C VAL A 18 12.89 7.52 -16.12
N VAL A 19 12.04 8.50 -16.39
CA VAL A 19 10.94 8.41 -17.35
C VAL A 19 11.33 9.19 -18.59
N THR A 20 11.20 8.56 -19.75
CA THR A 20 11.48 9.22 -21.03
C THR A 20 10.35 9.05 -22.02
N ASP A 21 10.06 10.10 -22.79
CA ASP A 21 9.21 9.98 -23.96
C ASP A 21 10.04 9.61 -25.19
N VAL A 22 9.68 8.50 -25.83
CA VAL A 22 10.43 7.92 -26.92
C VAL A 22 9.64 8.15 -28.21
N SER A 23 10.27 8.83 -29.16
CA SER A 23 9.70 9.03 -30.50
C SER A 23 9.50 7.69 -31.24
N ASN A 24 8.64 7.68 -32.26
CA ASN A 24 8.44 6.51 -33.13
C ASN A 24 9.71 6.01 -33.86
N ARG A 25 10.83 6.75 -33.76
CA ARG A 25 12.14 6.39 -34.31
C ARG A 25 13.16 5.98 -33.24
N GLY A 26 12.74 5.83 -31.99
CA GLY A 26 13.59 5.37 -30.88
C GLY A 26 14.39 6.47 -30.15
N PHE A 27 14.31 7.73 -30.58
CA PHE A 27 14.99 8.84 -29.89
C PHE A 27 14.22 9.32 -28.66
N ALA A 28 14.94 9.52 -27.55
CA ALA A 28 14.44 10.14 -26.33
C ALA A 28 14.24 11.66 -26.56
N LYS A 29 13.04 12.17 -26.25
CA LYS A 29 12.67 13.58 -26.44
C LYS A 29 12.74 14.40 -25.15
N ALA A 30 12.27 13.82 -24.06
CA ALA A 30 12.26 14.43 -22.74
C ALA A 30 12.64 13.35 -21.72
N ILE A 31 13.37 13.74 -20.68
CA ILE A 31 13.83 12.87 -19.60
C ILE A 31 13.42 13.57 -18.30
N ASP A 32 12.70 12.85 -17.45
CA ASP A 32 12.25 13.31 -16.14
C ASP A 32 12.58 12.26 -15.07
N GLY A 33 12.81 12.71 -13.84
CA GLY A 33 13.18 11.87 -12.70
C GLY A 33 14.59 12.10 -12.16
N HIS A 34 14.92 11.37 -11.10
CA HIS A 34 16.15 11.53 -10.33
C HIS A 34 16.95 10.22 -10.30
N VAL A 35 18.27 10.35 -10.45
CA VAL A 35 19.23 9.25 -10.26
C VAL A 35 20.00 9.51 -8.99
N LEU A 36 20.01 8.53 -8.10
CA LEU A 36 20.79 8.55 -6.88
C LEU A 36 22.26 8.22 -7.19
N THR A 37 23.19 9.02 -6.69
CA THR A 37 24.64 8.82 -6.89
C THR A 37 25.34 8.71 -5.54
N GLY A 38 26.50 8.05 -5.49
CA GLY A 38 27.28 7.93 -4.25
C GLY A 38 26.80 6.82 -3.30
N ILE A 39 25.94 5.90 -3.76
CA ILE A 39 25.43 4.78 -2.93
C ILE A 39 26.57 3.96 -2.31
N GLU A 40 27.68 3.84 -3.04
CA GLU A 40 28.87 3.11 -2.63
C GLU A 40 29.60 3.70 -1.41
N SER A 41 29.36 4.97 -1.04
CA SER A 41 29.94 5.54 0.18
C SER A 41 29.27 4.99 1.44
N ASP A 42 28.02 4.56 1.33
CA ASP A 42 27.17 4.21 2.48
C ASP A 42 27.05 2.68 2.59
N ILE A 43 26.96 1.99 1.45
CA ILE A 43 26.74 0.55 1.41
C ILE A 43 28.02 -0.17 1.00
N GLY A 44 28.76 -0.66 2.00
CA GLY A 44 29.99 -1.43 1.77
C GLY A 44 29.81 -2.80 1.10
N SER A 45 28.58 -3.33 1.06
CA SER A 45 28.28 -4.62 0.41
C SER A 45 26.78 -4.82 0.16
N THR A 46 26.42 -5.33 -1.02
CA THR A 46 25.05 -5.71 -1.41
C THR A 46 24.64 -7.11 -0.96
N LEU A 47 25.48 -7.81 -0.18
CA LEU A 47 25.16 -9.12 0.39
C LEU A 47 24.35 -8.97 1.69
N PRO A 48 23.09 -9.44 1.77
CA PRO A 48 22.35 -9.37 3.01
C PRO A 48 22.98 -10.26 4.09
N MET A 49 22.94 -9.83 5.36
CA MET A 49 23.39 -10.64 6.51
C MET A 49 22.25 -11.39 7.17
N ILE A 50 21.00 -11.00 6.89
CA ILE A 50 19.80 -11.74 7.27
C ILE A 50 19.15 -12.37 6.04
N ASN A 51 18.48 -13.50 6.23
CA ASN A 51 17.69 -14.12 5.18
C ASN A 51 16.26 -13.53 5.12
N VAL A 52 15.50 -13.92 4.10
CA VAL A 52 14.13 -13.46 3.87
C VAL A 52 13.20 -13.80 5.04
N ASP A 53 13.31 -15.00 5.63
CA ASP A 53 12.46 -15.41 6.75
C ASP A 53 12.70 -14.53 7.99
N GLN A 54 13.95 -14.19 8.29
CA GLN A 54 14.32 -13.28 9.37
C GLN A 54 13.77 -11.87 9.14
N ALA A 55 13.81 -11.36 7.90
CA ALA A 55 13.23 -10.06 7.57
C ALA A 55 11.70 -10.06 7.73
N ILE A 56 11.05 -11.14 7.27
CA ILE A 56 9.62 -11.37 7.41
C ILE A 56 9.22 -11.45 8.90
N ASP A 57 10.00 -12.15 9.73
CA ASP A 57 9.74 -12.25 11.17
C ASP A 57 9.98 -10.93 11.90
N ALA A 58 10.99 -10.15 11.49
CA ALA A 58 11.20 -8.80 12.00
C ALA A 58 9.99 -7.90 11.70
N ALA A 59 9.48 -7.93 10.46
CA ALA A 59 8.29 -7.16 10.06
C ALA A 59 7.02 -7.59 10.82
N LYS A 60 6.90 -8.88 11.17
CA LYS A 60 5.78 -9.38 12.00
C LYS A 60 5.90 -9.05 13.47
N GLY A 61 7.11 -8.90 14.01
CA GLY A 61 7.38 -8.88 15.45
C GLY A 61 6.60 -7.82 16.25
N LYS A 62 6.09 -6.77 15.57
CA LYS A 62 5.22 -5.74 16.16
C LYS A 62 3.73 -6.09 16.18
N LEU A 63 3.28 -7.06 15.39
CA LEU A 63 1.87 -7.39 15.20
C LEU A 63 1.40 -8.43 16.22
N GLN A 64 1.21 -8.01 17.47
CA GLN A 64 0.62 -8.87 18.50
C GLN A 64 -0.88 -9.12 18.22
N GLY A 65 -1.31 -10.38 18.29
CA GLY A 65 -2.73 -10.77 18.21
C GLY A 65 -3.28 -11.06 16.81
N ILE A 66 -2.44 -11.09 15.76
CA ILE A 66 -2.86 -11.43 14.39
C ILE A 66 -2.79 -12.95 14.17
N THR A 67 -3.82 -13.50 13.54
CA THR A 67 -3.86 -14.93 13.16
C THR A 67 -2.88 -15.19 12.01
N ALA A 68 -1.99 -16.17 12.21
CA ALA A 68 -0.88 -16.53 11.32
C ALA A 68 -1.26 -16.90 9.87
N THR A 69 -2.55 -17.08 9.57
CA THR A 69 -3.08 -17.54 8.29
C THR A 69 -2.98 -16.53 7.14
N SER A 70 -2.69 -15.25 7.40
CA SER A 70 -2.61 -14.20 6.36
C SER A 70 -1.18 -13.91 5.87
N VAL A 71 -0.19 -14.54 6.51
CA VAL A 71 1.23 -14.19 6.42
C VAL A 71 2.02 -15.08 5.45
N GLN A 72 1.45 -16.21 5.02
CA GLN A 72 2.14 -17.18 4.16
C GLN A 72 2.52 -16.64 2.77
N ASP A 73 1.93 -15.52 2.33
CA ASP A 73 2.17 -14.91 1.01
C ASP A 73 2.98 -13.60 1.06
N ALA A 74 3.75 -13.38 2.13
CA ALA A 74 4.57 -12.17 2.27
C ALA A 74 5.48 -11.95 1.04
N GLN A 75 5.31 -10.80 0.38
CA GLN A 75 6.15 -10.37 -0.72
C GLN A 75 7.40 -9.72 -0.16
N THR A 76 8.57 -10.18 -0.61
CA THR A 76 9.85 -9.64 -0.17
C THR A 76 10.72 -9.30 -1.38
N GLU A 77 11.27 -8.09 -1.40
CA GLU A 77 12.20 -7.62 -2.43
C GLU A 77 13.45 -7.02 -1.77
N LEU A 78 14.65 -7.47 -2.19
CA LEU A 78 15.92 -6.89 -1.74
C LEU A 78 16.25 -5.67 -2.61
N MET A 79 16.47 -4.51 -1.99
CA MET A 79 16.63 -3.26 -2.71
C MET A 79 17.49 -2.24 -1.95
N ILE A 80 17.85 -1.16 -2.64
CA ILE A 80 18.47 0.02 -2.03
C ILE A 80 17.38 1.01 -1.67
N TRP A 81 17.42 1.53 -0.45
CA TRP A 81 16.56 2.62 0.02
C TRP A 81 17.41 3.74 0.62
N VAL A 82 16.89 4.96 0.66
CA VAL A 82 17.57 6.11 1.23
C VAL A 82 16.65 6.78 2.23
N ASP A 83 17.20 7.15 3.38
CA ASP A 83 16.47 7.88 4.42
C ASP A 83 16.37 9.40 4.13
N ASP A 84 15.69 10.12 5.01
CA ASP A 84 15.57 11.58 4.91
C ASP A 84 16.91 12.32 5.07
N GLN A 85 17.94 11.67 5.63
CA GLN A 85 19.29 12.22 5.76
C GLN A 85 20.20 11.93 4.55
N GLN A 86 19.66 11.33 3.49
CA GLN A 86 20.39 10.93 2.28
C GLN A 86 21.41 9.80 2.51
N THR A 87 21.20 8.96 3.53
CA THR A 87 22.01 7.75 3.77
C THR A 87 21.38 6.55 3.08
N ALA A 88 22.15 5.83 2.27
CA ALA A 88 21.68 4.63 1.58
C ALA A 88 21.79 3.36 2.45
N TYR A 89 20.75 2.53 2.39
CA TYR A 89 20.64 1.25 3.08
C TYR A 89 20.32 0.11 2.12
N LEU A 90 20.88 -1.06 2.40
CA LEU A 90 20.43 -2.32 1.80
C LEU A 90 19.25 -2.83 2.62
N VAL A 91 18.07 -2.92 2.02
CA VAL A 91 16.84 -3.28 2.73
C VAL A 91 16.10 -4.42 2.06
N TYR A 92 15.40 -5.22 2.86
CA TYR A 92 14.26 -6.00 2.40
C TYR A 92 13.01 -5.15 2.53
N LYS A 93 12.32 -4.90 1.42
CA LYS A 93 10.94 -4.41 1.45
C LYS A 93 10.03 -5.60 1.62
N VAL A 94 9.35 -5.68 2.76
CA VAL A 94 8.43 -6.75 3.11
C VAL A 94 7.02 -6.18 3.12
N ASP A 95 6.11 -6.79 2.37
CA ASP A 95 4.68 -6.51 2.51
C ASP A 95 3.85 -7.79 2.55
N PHE A 96 2.80 -7.78 3.35
CA PHE A 96 1.88 -8.90 3.47
C PHE A 96 0.48 -8.39 3.78
N LEU A 97 -0.53 -9.18 3.42
CA LEU A 97 -1.88 -8.92 3.87
C LEU A 97 -2.02 -9.42 5.30
N SER A 98 -2.67 -8.63 6.16
CA SER A 98 -3.01 -9.03 7.52
C SER A 98 -4.47 -8.70 7.81
N ARG A 99 -5.03 -9.40 8.81
CA ARG A 99 -6.39 -9.18 9.24
C ARG A 99 -6.50 -9.34 10.75
N ASN A 100 -7.04 -8.32 11.42
CA ASN A 100 -7.44 -8.41 12.83
C ASN A 100 -8.98 -8.39 12.89
N GLY A 101 -9.59 -9.55 13.15
CA GLY A 101 -11.04 -9.69 13.05
C GLY A 101 -11.54 -9.49 11.62
N MET A 102 -12.27 -8.41 11.35
CA MET A 102 -12.73 -8.04 9.99
C MET A 102 -11.89 -6.95 9.33
N THR A 103 -10.96 -6.32 10.05
CA THR A 103 -10.20 -5.18 9.53
C THR A 103 -9.00 -5.67 8.71
N PRO A 104 -9.00 -5.46 7.37
CA PRO A 104 -7.83 -5.76 6.55
C PRO A 104 -6.74 -4.69 6.76
N SER A 105 -5.49 -5.11 6.60
CA SER A 105 -4.31 -4.24 6.57
C SER A 105 -3.30 -4.82 5.58
N ARG A 106 -2.47 -3.98 4.98
CA ARG A 106 -1.32 -4.38 4.16
C ARG A 106 -0.09 -3.60 4.63
N PRO A 107 0.50 -3.96 5.79
CA PRO A 107 1.72 -3.32 6.25
C PRO A 107 2.83 -3.51 5.21
N ILE A 108 3.57 -2.44 4.95
CA ILE A 108 4.81 -2.47 4.19
C ILE A 108 5.91 -1.98 5.14
N SER A 109 6.98 -2.76 5.26
CA SER A 109 8.13 -2.44 6.10
C SER A 109 9.42 -2.49 5.29
N LEU A 110 10.32 -1.55 5.54
CA LEU A 110 11.70 -1.59 5.07
C LEU A 110 12.57 -2.09 6.20
N VAL A 111 13.06 -3.32 6.06
CA VAL A 111 13.91 -3.98 7.05
C VAL A 111 15.35 -3.92 6.60
N ASP A 112 16.23 -3.34 7.41
CA ASP A 112 17.67 -3.32 7.14
C ASP A 112 18.20 -4.75 6.97
N ALA A 113 18.78 -5.03 5.81
CA ALA A 113 19.18 -6.38 5.44
C ALA A 113 20.48 -6.83 6.13
N LYS A 114 21.12 -5.97 6.93
CA LYS A 114 22.32 -6.29 7.72
C LYS A 114 21.99 -6.61 9.17
N SER A 115 21.09 -5.82 9.77
CA SER A 115 20.78 -5.84 11.19
C SER A 115 19.40 -6.41 11.52
N GLY A 116 18.46 -6.39 10.58
CA GLY A 116 17.05 -6.73 10.82
C GLY A 116 16.24 -5.60 11.47
N GLN A 117 16.80 -4.40 11.62
CA GLN A 117 16.08 -3.26 12.13
C GLN A 117 15.03 -2.77 11.12
N ILE A 118 13.82 -2.47 11.57
CA ILE A 118 12.81 -1.76 10.75
C ILE A 118 13.24 -0.30 10.63
N LEU A 119 13.51 0.16 9.42
CA LEU A 119 13.92 1.53 9.10
C LEU A 119 12.72 2.42 8.76
N ASP A 120 11.71 1.87 8.10
CA ASP A 120 10.47 2.57 7.75
C ASP A 120 9.28 1.59 7.67
N GLU A 121 8.07 2.10 7.86
CA GLU A 121 6.85 1.31 7.92
C GLU A 121 5.60 2.15 7.56
N TRP A 122 4.74 1.64 6.68
CA TRP A 122 3.48 2.30 6.33
C TRP A 122 2.37 1.31 5.94
N GLU A 123 1.13 1.80 5.92
CA GLU A 123 -0.03 1.05 5.45
C GLU A 123 -0.14 1.14 3.92
N GLY A 124 -0.08 -0.02 3.25
CA GLY A 124 -0.14 -0.19 1.80
C GLY A 124 -1.55 -0.36 1.23
N LEU A 125 -2.58 -0.42 2.06
CA LEU A 125 -3.97 -0.33 1.62
C LEU A 125 -4.28 1.08 1.12
N THR A 126 -4.47 1.18 -0.19
CA THR A 126 -4.99 2.38 -0.84
C THR A 126 -6.50 2.38 -0.72
N PHE A 127 -7.05 3.29 0.08
CA PHE A 127 -8.48 3.56 0.12
C PHE A 127 -8.86 4.53 -1.00
N ILE A 128 -10.01 4.30 -1.62
CA ILE A 128 -10.62 5.25 -2.54
C ILE A 128 -11.65 6.03 -1.72
N GLU A 129 -11.64 7.36 -1.82
CA GLU A 129 -12.80 8.14 -1.40
C GLU A 129 -13.88 8.04 -2.47
N ALA A 130 -15.04 7.55 -2.07
CA ALA A 130 -16.23 7.49 -2.89
C ALA A 130 -17.33 8.39 -2.33
N GLU A 131 -18.26 8.83 -3.17
CA GLU A 131 -19.42 9.60 -2.76
C GLU A 131 -20.72 8.81 -2.95
N GLY A 132 -21.82 9.30 -2.38
CA GLY A 132 -23.12 8.68 -2.59
C GLY A 132 -24.17 9.04 -1.55
N PRO A 133 -25.42 8.60 -1.76
CA PRO A 133 -26.49 8.86 -0.85
C PRO A 133 -26.40 7.95 0.39
N GLY A 134 -26.88 8.44 1.52
CA GLY A 134 -27.10 7.65 2.73
C GLY A 134 -28.30 8.16 3.52
N GLY A 135 -28.48 7.63 4.72
CA GLY A 135 -29.69 7.86 5.53
C GLY A 135 -30.85 6.95 5.11
N ASN A 136 -31.89 6.93 5.95
CA ASN A 136 -33.03 6.01 5.84
C ASN A 136 -34.36 6.78 5.89
N GLN A 137 -35.48 6.06 5.83
CA GLN A 137 -36.82 6.68 5.83
C GLN A 137 -37.10 7.57 7.07
N LYS A 138 -36.48 7.28 8.22
CA LYS A 138 -36.67 8.06 9.45
C LYS A 138 -35.78 9.30 9.50
N SER A 139 -34.54 9.18 9.03
CA SER A 139 -33.55 10.26 9.08
C SER A 139 -33.54 11.14 7.83
N GLY A 140 -34.17 10.70 6.73
CA GLY A 140 -34.10 11.36 5.43
C GLY A 140 -32.84 11.00 4.64
N ARG A 141 -32.80 11.40 3.38
CA ARG A 141 -31.66 11.15 2.48
C ARG A 141 -30.59 12.23 2.67
N TYR A 142 -29.36 11.79 2.93
CA TYR A 142 -28.15 12.61 2.96
C TYR A 142 -27.25 12.28 1.78
N TYR A 143 -26.30 13.15 1.48
CA TYR A 143 -25.26 12.89 0.49
C TYR A 143 -23.87 13.03 1.12
N PHE A 144 -23.07 12.00 0.98
CA PHE A 144 -21.69 11.89 1.44
C PHE A 144 -20.77 12.16 0.26
N GLY A 145 -19.78 13.02 0.43
CA GLY A 145 -18.80 13.40 -0.58
C GLY A 145 -17.80 14.41 -0.01
N ALA A 146 -16.64 14.54 -0.65
CA ALA A 146 -15.53 15.36 -0.16
C ALA A 146 -15.92 16.84 0.10
N ASN A 147 -16.91 17.35 -0.66
CA ASN A 147 -17.41 18.72 -0.54
C ASN A 147 -18.70 18.85 0.28
N THR A 148 -19.12 17.81 1.02
CA THR A 148 -20.28 17.88 1.92
C THR A 148 -19.83 17.93 3.36
N LYS A 149 -20.71 18.40 4.25
CA LYS A 149 -20.44 18.44 5.70
C LYS A 149 -20.24 17.05 6.35
N TYR A 150 -20.47 15.98 5.59
CA TYR A 150 -20.39 14.59 6.07
C TYR A 150 -19.13 13.86 5.62
N GLY A 151 -18.35 14.44 4.69
CA GLY A 151 -17.21 13.75 4.06
C GLY A 151 -17.62 12.61 3.13
N GLY A 152 -16.64 12.03 2.42
CA GLY A 152 -16.82 10.87 1.55
C GLY A 152 -16.80 9.54 2.30
N PHE A 153 -17.17 8.46 1.61
CA PHE A 153 -16.99 7.10 2.07
C PHE A 153 -15.55 6.65 1.81
N GLN A 154 -14.88 6.15 2.84
CA GLN A 154 -13.65 5.39 2.65
C GLN A 154 -14.01 3.98 2.20
N VAL A 155 -13.59 3.60 1.00
CA VAL A 155 -13.79 2.26 0.46
C VAL A 155 -12.47 1.61 0.10
N SER A 156 -12.43 0.29 0.08
CA SER A 156 -11.25 -0.45 -0.39
C SER A 156 -11.00 -0.19 -1.88
N LYS A 157 -9.84 -0.63 -2.39
CA LYS A 157 -9.51 -0.57 -3.83
C LYS A 157 -10.53 -1.25 -4.75
N ASP A 158 -11.29 -2.21 -4.24
CA ASP A 158 -12.33 -2.94 -4.97
C ASP A 158 -13.72 -2.32 -4.75
N CYS A 159 -13.77 -1.09 -4.20
CA CYS A 159 -14.96 -0.28 -3.95
C CYS A 159 -15.97 -0.96 -3.03
N ARG A 160 -15.43 -1.62 -1.99
CA ARG A 160 -16.17 -2.19 -0.87
C ARG A 160 -16.16 -1.21 0.29
N MET A 161 -17.31 -1.00 0.93
CA MET A 161 -17.45 -0.19 2.15
C MET A 161 -16.87 -0.93 3.37
N ASP A 162 -15.55 -1.10 3.35
CA ASP A 162 -14.71 -1.78 4.32
C ASP A 162 -13.49 -0.89 4.56
N SER A 163 -13.65 -0.02 5.55
CA SER A 163 -12.65 0.94 6.00
C SER A 163 -12.05 0.49 7.32
N ALA A 164 -10.98 1.16 7.76
CA ALA A 164 -10.34 0.86 9.04
C ALA A 164 -11.31 0.90 10.23
N ASN A 165 -12.30 1.78 10.22
CA ASN A 165 -13.19 2.04 11.36
C ASN A 165 -14.61 1.48 11.20
N VAL A 166 -15.07 1.31 9.97
CA VAL A 166 -16.47 0.97 9.68
C VAL A 166 -16.55 0.00 8.50
N VAL A 167 -17.33 -1.07 8.69
CA VAL A 167 -17.75 -2.00 7.65
C VAL A 167 -19.25 -1.86 7.44
N THR A 168 -19.68 -1.62 6.20
CA THR A 168 -21.10 -1.59 5.84
C THR A 168 -21.48 -2.90 5.17
N LEU A 169 -22.46 -3.59 5.76
CA LEU A 169 -22.98 -4.84 5.22
C LEU A 169 -24.29 -4.60 4.46
N ASN A 170 -24.38 -5.14 3.25
CA ASN A 170 -25.66 -5.34 2.59
C ASN A 170 -26.30 -6.60 3.13
N MET A 171 -27.40 -6.41 3.86
CA MET A 171 -28.15 -7.48 4.51
C MET A 171 -29.17 -8.15 3.58
N ASN A 172 -29.48 -7.58 2.41
CA ASN A 172 -30.49 -8.09 1.47
C ASN A 172 -31.82 -8.51 2.15
N ASN A 173 -32.34 -7.66 3.04
CA ASN A 173 -33.53 -7.91 3.88
C ASN A 173 -33.44 -9.09 4.86
N GLN A 174 -32.22 -9.50 5.25
CA GLN A 174 -32.00 -10.51 6.29
C GLN A 174 -31.65 -9.85 7.63
N GLU A 175 -31.95 -10.55 8.73
CA GLU A 175 -31.65 -10.08 10.09
C GLU A 175 -30.28 -10.56 10.60
N TYR A 176 -29.69 -11.55 9.92
CA TYR A 176 -28.37 -12.09 10.23
C TYR A 176 -27.63 -12.44 8.94
N GLY A 177 -26.30 -12.44 8.99
CA GLY A 177 -25.46 -12.63 7.79
C GLY A 177 -25.21 -11.33 7.06
N GLY A 178 -25.03 -11.41 5.74
CA GLY A 178 -24.76 -10.26 4.87
C GLY A 178 -23.38 -10.28 4.23
N TRP A 179 -23.21 -9.44 3.22
CA TRP A 179 -21.95 -9.27 2.50
C TRP A 179 -21.53 -7.81 2.57
N VAL A 180 -20.22 -7.55 2.59
CA VAL A 180 -19.73 -6.17 2.54
C VAL A 180 -20.29 -5.48 1.30
N HIS A 181 -20.92 -4.33 1.49
CA HIS A 181 -21.51 -3.56 0.39
C HIS A 181 -20.43 -3.13 -0.60
N GLN A 182 -20.64 -3.42 -1.87
CA GLN A 182 -19.73 -3.12 -2.98
C GLN A 182 -20.50 -2.41 -4.08
N PHE A 183 -19.86 -1.45 -4.73
CA PHE A 183 -20.45 -0.68 -5.83
C PHE A 183 -19.36 -0.29 -6.84
N ASP A 184 -19.77 0.21 -8.00
CA ASP A 184 -18.86 0.71 -9.02
C ASP A 184 -18.14 1.96 -8.49
N CYS A 185 -16.81 1.97 -8.56
CA CYS A 185 -15.98 3.02 -7.99
C CYS A 185 -16.43 4.46 -8.35
N HIS A 186 -16.14 5.39 -7.45
CA HIS A 186 -16.50 6.82 -7.45
C HIS A 186 -17.86 7.16 -6.86
N VAL A 187 -18.96 6.52 -7.28
CA VAL A 187 -20.30 6.87 -6.75
C VAL A 187 -21.09 5.62 -6.37
N ASN A 188 -21.44 5.49 -5.09
CA ASN A 188 -22.42 4.51 -4.65
C ASN A 188 -23.81 4.91 -5.17
N ASN A 189 -24.23 4.32 -6.27
CA ASN A 189 -25.54 4.58 -6.88
C ASN A 189 -26.67 3.73 -6.27
N HIS A 190 -26.34 2.83 -5.34
CA HIS A 190 -27.34 1.96 -4.72
C HIS A 190 -28.22 2.73 -3.74
N ARG A 191 -29.44 2.20 -3.56
CA ARG A 191 -30.52 2.87 -2.82
C ARG A 191 -30.07 3.29 -1.42
N ALA A 192 -30.71 4.35 -0.92
CA ALA A 192 -30.66 4.77 0.48
C ALA A 192 -30.69 3.55 1.42
N VAL A 193 -29.81 3.57 2.42
CA VAL A 193 -29.71 2.53 3.45
C VAL A 193 -31.01 2.46 4.25
#